data_AF-A0A7D5US86-F1
#
_entry.id   AF-A0A7D5US86-F1
#
_cell.length_a   1.000
_cell.length_b   1.000
_cell.length_c   1.000
_cell.angle_alpha   90.00
_cell.angle_beta   90.00
_cell.angle_gamma   90.00
#
_symmetry.space_group_name_H-M   'P 1'
#
loop_
_entity.id
_entity.type
_entity.pdbx_description
1 polymer ?
#
loop_
_entity_poly.entity_id
_entity_poly.type
_entity_poly.pdbx_seq_one_letter_code
_entity_poly.pdbx_strand_id
1 'polypeptide(L)'
;MTDVDDKPGEKPRFSFQAFNFGQVAGSARLLFGENPKELDYVCVMGRCMPAGYDKLSELWVFPKQVTGMFDNRVDVYSLSGLGTIELDMSKQGNEDPLFSFYVKKAD
;
A
#
# COMPACT_ATOMS: atom_id res chain seq x y z
N MET A 1 -15.92 -0.77 19.97
CA MET A 1 -15.65 0.63 19.58
C MET A 1 -14.32 0.96 20.22
N THR A 2 -13.23 0.81 19.46
CA THR A 2 -11.88 1.12 19.96
C THR A 2 -11.43 2.37 19.24
N ASP A 3 -11.35 3.45 20.03
CA ASP A 3 -10.86 4.76 19.64
C ASP A 3 -9.43 4.64 19.13
N VAL A 4 -9.21 5.12 17.91
CA VAL A 4 -7.87 5.36 17.38
C VAL A 4 -7.51 6.78 17.80
N ASP A 5 -6.40 6.89 18.51
CA ASP A 5 -5.84 8.11 19.09
C ASP A 5 -5.44 9.08 17.96
N ASP A 6 -6.32 10.02 17.62
CA ASP A 6 -6.10 11.09 16.65
C ASP A 6 -5.12 12.13 17.22
N LYS A 7 -3.83 11.99 16.90
CA LYS A 7 -2.87 13.08 17.10
C LYS A 7 -3.17 14.24 16.13
N PRO A 8 -3.27 15.49 16.60
CA PRO A 8 -3.54 16.62 15.73
C PRO A 8 -2.26 17.01 14.97
N GLY A 9 -2.15 16.63 13.70
CA GLY A 9 -1.04 17.10 12.87
C GLY A 9 -0.92 16.52 11.47
N GLU A 10 -1.30 15.26 11.25
CA GLU A 10 -1.18 14.63 9.94
C GLU A 10 -2.56 14.35 9.36
N LYS A 11 -3.00 15.19 8.41
CA LYS A 11 -4.12 14.81 7.55
C LYS A 11 -3.67 13.59 6.73
N PRO A 12 -4.37 12.45 6.80
CA PRO A 12 -4.10 11.32 5.93
C PRO A 12 -4.16 11.79 4.47
N ARG A 13 -3.07 11.67 3.72
CA ARG A 13 -3.00 12.15 2.32
C ARG A 13 -3.86 11.31 1.36
N PHE A 14 -4.26 10.12 1.79
CA PHE A 14 -5.23 9.27 1.11
C PHE A 14 -5.85 8.28 2.11
N SER A 15 -7.09 7.85 1.82
CA SER A 15 -7.79 6.75 2.51
C SER A 15 -8.35 5.84 1.44
N PHE A 16 -8.12 4.54 1.56
CA PHE A 16 -8.77 3.51 0.75
C PHE A 16 -9.33 2.45 1.69
N GLN A 17 -10.48 1.86 1.32
CA GLN A 17 -10.96 0.66 2.00
C GLN A 17 -10.08 -0.52 1.58
N ALA A 18 -8.97 -0.70 2.29
CA ALA A 18 -8.34 -2.00 2.37
C ALA A 18 -9.25 -2.84 3.26
N PHE A 19 -10.04 -3.71 2.64
CA PHE A 19 -10.98 -4.50 3.40
C PHE A 19 -10.26 -5.33 4.45
N ASN A 20 -10.80 -5.31 5.67
CA ASN A 20 -10.47 -6.24 6.74
C ASN A 20 -11.07 -7.64 6.46
N PHE A 21 -11.06 -8.07 5.20
CA PHE A 21 -11.25 -9.47 4.88
C PHE A 21 -9.91 -10.15 5.18
N GLY A 22 -9.95 -11.32 5.82
CA GLY A 22 -8.74 -12.15 5.98
C GLY A 22 -8.20 -12.61 4.63
N GLN A 23 -7.36 -13.64 4.64
CA GLN A 23 -6.87 -14.24 3.40
C GLN A 23 -8.05 -14.76 2.55
N VAL A 24 -8.27 -14.15 1.39
CA VAL A 24 -9.27 -14.57 0.38
C VAL A 24 -8.51 -15.16 -0.80
N ALA A 25 -9.10 -16.14 -1.48
CA ALA A 25 -8.47 -16.72 -2.67
C ALA A 25 -8.15 -15.63 -3.70
N GLY A 26 -6.88 -15.58 -4.13
CA GLY A 26 -6.40 -14.60 -5.10
C GLY A 26 -5.98 -13.25 -4.49
N SER A 27 -6.15 -13.02 -3.19
CA SER A 27 -5.56 -11.85 -2.53
C SER A 27 -4.12 -12.10 -2.08
N ALA A 28 -3.36 -11.03 -1.96
CA ALA A 28 -2.00 -11.01 -1.43
C ALA A 28 -1.89 -9.96 -0.33
N ARG A 29 -1.00 -10.22 0.62
CA ARG A 29 -0.66 -9.27 1.68
C ARG A 29 0.27 -8.19 1.15
N LEU A 30 -0.12 -6.94 1.30
CA LEU A 30 0.70 -5.76 1.05
C LEU A 30 1.18 -5.22 2.40
N LEU A 31 2.48 -5.01 2.54
CA LEU A 31 3.12 -4.54 3.77
C LEU A 31 3.83 -3.22 3.49
N PHE A 32 3.66 -2.27 4.40
CA PHE A 32 4.44 -1.03 4.45
C PHE A 32 5.36 -1.08 5.65
N GLY A 33 6.61 -0.66 5.46
CA GLY A 33 7.59 -0.59 6.53
C GLY A 33 8.52 0.60 6.39
N GLU A 34 9.18 0.92 7.49
CA GLU A 34 10.22 1.94 7.57
C GLU A 34 11.52 1.32 8.09
N ASN A 35 12.64 1.83 7.60
CA ASN A 35 13.95 1.60 8.21
C ASN A 35 14.29 2.81 9.10
N PRO A 36 14.23 2.68 10.44
CA PRO A 36 14.43 3.80 11.34
C PRO A 36 15.86 4.35 11.33
N LYS A 37 16.82 3.63 10.73
CA LYS A 37 18.22 4.06 10.65
C LYS A 37 18.53 4.87 9.39
N GLU A 38 17.76 4.68 8.32
CA GLU A 38 18.10 5.16 6.98
C GLU A 38 17.08 6.16 6.41
N LEU A 39 16.02 6.51 7.17
CA LEU A 39 14.91 7.35 6.70
C LEU A 39 14.35 6.85 5.36
N ASP A 40 14.19 5.53 5.25
CA ASP A 40 13.79 4.84 4.03
C ASP A 40 12.49 4.05 4.27
N TYR A 41 11.62 4.02 3.26
CA TYR A 41 10.35 3.33 3.30
C TYR A 41 10.29 2.20 2.27
N VAL A 42 9.63 1.10 2.64
CA VAL A 42 9.44 -0.06 1.76
C VAL A 42 7.97 -0.43 1.64
N CYS A 43 7.58 -0.88 0.45
CA CYS A 43 6.30 -1.51 0.20
C CYS A 43 6.52 -2.87 -0.49
N VAL A 44 6.04 -3.95 0.12
CA VAL A 44 6.21 -5.32 -0.42
C VAL A 44 4.88 -6.06 -0.52
N MET A 45 4.69 -6.77 -1.63
CA MET A 45 3.49 -7.60 -1.87
C MET A 45 3.84 -9.09 -1.86
N GLY A 46 3.07 -9.88 -1.10
CA GLY A 46 3.18 -11.35 -1.06
C GLY A 46 4.45 -11.88 -0.39
N ARG A 47 5.17 -11.04 0.36
CA ARG A 47 6.46 -11.39 0.99
C ARG A 47 6.45 -11.07 2.49
N CYS A 48 7.50 -11.49 3.18
CA CYS A 48 7.82 -11.03 4.52
C CYS A 48 8.46 -9.64 4.48
N MET A 49 8.36 -8.90 5.59
CA MET A 49 9.09 -7.63 5.74
C MET A 49 10.60 -7.89 5.63
N PRO A 50 11.37 -7.09 4.86
CA PRO A 50 12.81 -7.22 4.82
C PRO A 50 13.45 -6.99 6.20
N ALA A 51 14.60 -7.62 6.45
CA ALA A 51 15.33 -7.42 7.69
C ALA A 51 15.77 -5.95 7.83
N GLY A 52 15.64 -5.39 9.03
CA GLY A 52 15.98 -4.00 9.31
C GLY A 52 14.83 -3.00 9.08
N TYR A 53 13.68 -3.47 8.56
CA TYR A 53 12.46 -2.66 8.45
C TYR A 53 11.44 -3.08 9.49
N ASP A 54 10.85 -2.08 10.14
CA ASP A 54 9.73 -2.25 11.05
C ASP A 54 8.41 -2.13 10.29
N LYS A 55 7.43 -2.99 10.61
CA LYS A 55 6.12 -2.96 9.96
C LYS A 55 5.29 -1.77 10.47
N LEU A 56 4.93 -0.89 9.55
CA LEU A 56 4.01 0.23 9.82
C LEU A 56 2.55 -0.18 9.64
N SER A 57 2.23 -0.83 8.52
CA SER A 57 0.86 -1.23 8.20
C SER A 57 0.80 -2.45 7.28
N GLU A 58 -0.39 -3.04 7.19
CA GLU A 58 -0.68 -4.25 6.44
C GLU A 58 -2.07 -4.18 5.83
N LEU A 59 -2.19 -4.60 4.57
CA LEU A 59 -3.43 -4.61 3.81
C LEU A 59 -3.54 -5.90 2.98
N TRP A 60 -4.76 -6.29 2.63
CA TRP A 60 -5.00 -7.33 1.64
C TRP A 60 -5.45 -6.70 0.32
N VAL A 61 -4.76 -7.05 -0.77
CA VAL A 61 -4.97 -6.51 -2.12
C VAL A 61 -5.06 -7.63 -3.15
N PHE A 62 -5.54 -7.33 -4.36
CA PHE A 62 -5.54 -8.30 -5.46
C PHE A 62 -4.40 -8.01 -6.43
N PRO A 63 -3.45 -8.94 -6.63
CA PRO A 63 -2.39 -8.77 -7.64
C PRO A 63 -2.91 -8.74 -9.08
N LYS A 64 -4.13 -9.26 -9.31
CA LYS A 64 -4.80 -9.31 -10.61
C LYS A 64 -6.16 -8.66 -10.54
N GLN A 65 -6.58 -8.04 -11.64
CA GLN A 65 -7.91 -7.44 -11.75
C GLN A 65 -8.99 -8.50 -11.52
N VAL A 66 -10.03 -8.14 -10.77
CA VAL A 66 -11.27 -8.90 -10.65
C VAL A 66 -12.41 -8.05 -11.18
N THR A 67 -12.77 -8.27 -12.44
CA THR A 67 -13.76 -7.47 -13.16
C THR A 67 -15.07 -7.32 -12.39
N GLY A 68 -15.51 -6.07 -12.20
CA GLY A 68 -16.74 -5.71 -11.50
C GLY A 68 -16.62 -5.65 -9.98
N MET A 69 -15.44 -5.92 -9.41
CA MET A 69 -15.24 -5.95 -7.95
C MET A 69 -13.97 -5.21 -7.52
N PHE A 70 -12.83 -5.51 -8.14
CA PHE A 70 -11.52 -4.90 -7.86
C PHE A 70 -10.88 -4.45 -9.18
N ASP A 71 -11.31 -3.29 -9.65
CA ASP A 71 -11.00 -2.77 -10.98
C ASP A 71 -10.08 -1.56 -10.99
N ASN A 72 -9.81 -0.99 -9.81
CA ASN A 72 -9.00 0.21 -9.71
C ASN A 72 -7.55 -0.23 -9.50
N ARG A 73 -6.76 -0.09 -10.56
CA ARG A 73 -5.32 -0.34 -10.51
C ARG A 73 -4.64 0.75 -9.67
N VAL A 74 -3.76 0.32 -8.77
CA VAL A 74 -2.83 1.14 -8.02
C VAL A 74 -1.43 0.71 -8.43
N ASP A 75 -0.63 1.67 -8.84
CA ASP A 75 0.77 1.49 -9.20
C ASP A 75 1.66 1.95 -8.04
N VAL A 76 2.72 1.19 -7.76
CA VAL A 76 3.65 1.46 -6.66
C VAL A 76 4.99 1.89 -7.23
N TYR A 77 5.46 3.07 -6.84
CA TYR A 77 6.73 3.64 -7.26
C TYR A 77 7.65 3.84 -6.06
N SER A 78 8.95 3.69 -6.29
CA SER A 78 9.97 4.08 -5.31
C SER A 78 10.61 5.38 -5.77
N LEU A 79 10.38 6.45 -5.01
CA LEU A 79 11.06 7.72 -5.20
C LEU A 79 12.39 7.67 -4.46
N SER A 80 13.35 6.93 -5.01
CA SER A 80 14.64 6.63 -4.38
C SER A 80 15.43 7.88 -3.97
N GLY A 81 15.29 8.99 -4.70
CA GLY A 81 15.92 10.27 -4.33
C GLY A 81 15.30 10.96 -3.11
N LEU A 82 14.12 10.53 -2.67
CA LEU A 82 13.38 11.06 -1.51
C LEU A 82 13.21 10.02 -0.40
N GLY A 83 13.62 8.77 -0.62
CA GLY A 83 13.46 7.65 0.32
C GLY A 83 12.00 7.24 0.53
N THR A 84 11.08 7.60 -0.38
CA THR A 84 9.63 7.39 -0.20
C THR A 84 9.03 6.43 -1.21
N ILE A 85 7.87 5.87 -0.84
CA ILE A 85 7.02 5.10 -1.74
C ILE A 85 5.83 5.97 -2.16
N GLU A 86 5.54 6.01 -3.45
CA GLU A 86 4.36 6.65 -4.01
C GLU A 86 3.35 5.60 -4.49
N LEU A 87 2.08 5.84 -4.20
CA LEU A 87 0.95 5.06 -4.68
C LEU A 87 0.15 5.94 -5.65
N ASP A 88 0.07 5.54 -6.91
CA ASP A 88 -0.65 6.29 -7.94
C ASP A 88 -1.82 5.47 -8.50
N MET A 89 -2.96 6.14 -8.67
CA MET A 89 -4.14 5.62 -9.35
C MET A 89 -4.41 6.35 -10.67
N SER A 90 -3.78 7.51 -10.86
CA SER A 90 -3.74 8.17 -12.15
C SER A 90 -2.78 7.38 -13.03
N LYS A 91 -3.14 7.05 -14.26
CA LYS A 91 -2.26 6.29 -15.16
C LYS A 91 -1.08 7.15 -15.68
N GLN A 92 -0.58 8.08 -14.87
CA GLN A 92 0.31 9.18 -15.26
C GLN A 92 1.72 9.07 -14.67
N GLY A 93 2.05 7.99 -13.95
CA GLY A 93 3.42 7.71 -13.56
C GLY A 93 4.36 7.76 -14.77
N ASN A 94 5.36 8.64 -14.72
CA ASN A 94 6.36 8.81 -15.78
C ASN A 94 7.45 7.71 -15.76
N GLU A 95 7.39 6.80 -14.78
CA GLU A 95 8.34 5.72 -14.56
C GLU A 95 7.63 4.35 -14.59
N ASP A 96 8.41 3.28 -14.68
CA ASP A 96 7.86 1.92 -14.56
C ASP A 96 7.60 1.59 -13.08
N PRO A 97 6.40 1.08 -12.73
CA PRO A 97 6.09 0.76 -11.35
C PRO A 97 6.90 -0.46 -10.86
N LEU A 98 7.24 -0.48 -9.58
CA LEU A 98 7.83 -1.64 -8.91
C LEU A 98 6.89 -2.85 -9.01
N PHE A 99 5.60 -2.60 -8.80
CA PHE A 99 4.51 -3.53 -9.02
C PHE A 99 3.17 -2.79 -8.99
N SER A 100 2.11 -3.52 -9.33
CA SER A 100 0.75 -3.00 -9.34
C SER A 100 -0.18 -3.96 -8.62
N PHE A 101 -1.26 -3.42 -8.07
CA PHE A 101 -2.35 -4.21 -7.49
C PHE A 101 -3.69 -3.54 -7.76
N TYR A 102 -4.77 -4.23 -7.41
CA TYR A 102 -6.14 -3.80 -7.65
C TYR A 102 -6.91 -3.69 -6.35
N VAL A 103 -7.69 -2.63 -6.26
CA VAL A 103 -8.57 -2.32 -5.13
C VAL A 103 -9.96 -1.94 -5.61
N LYS A 104 -10.91 -1.95 -4.67
CA LYS A 104 -12.21 -1.31 -4.86
C LYS A 104 -12.08 0.13 -4.39
N LYS A 105 -12.57 1.08 -5.20
CA LYS A 105 -12.68 2.47 -4.77
C LYS A 105 -13.70 2.55 -3.63
N ALA A 106 -13.38 3.28 -2.57
CA ALA A 106 -14.38 3.59 -1.55
C ALA A 106 -15.40 4.56 -2.16
N ASP A 107 -16.68 4.30 -1.90
CA ASP A 107 -17.79 5.17 -2.30
C ASP A 107 -17.80 6.48 -1.50
#